data_AF-A0A392M472-F1
#
_entry.id   AF-A0A392M472-F1
#
_cell.length_a   1.000
_cell.length_b   1.000
_cell.length_c   1.000
_cell.angle_alpha   90.00
_cell.angle_beta   90.00
_cell.angle_gamma   90.00
#
_symmetry.space_group_name_H-M   'P 1'
#
loop_
_entity.id
_entity.type
_entity.pdbx_description
1 polymer ?
#
loop_
_entity_poly.entity_id
_entity_poly.type
_entity_poly.pdbx_seq_one_letter_code
_entity_poly.pdbx_strand_id
1 'polypeptide(L)'
;VEGNNANADDAIMLDKDGFVSETNATNIFIVKKGRVLTPHADYCLPGITRATVMDLVVKEQFILEERRISLSEVHTADEVWTTGTMGELSPVVKVDGRTIGNGKVGPITRKLQAVYKKLTEESGVPIQNYL
;
A
#
# COMPACT_ATOMS: atom_id res chain seq x y z
N VAL A 1 -10.39 17.34 -2.84
CA VAL A 1 -11.64 17.79 -3.48
C VAL A 1 -12.05 16.84 -4.61
N GLU A 2 -11.15 16.52 -5.54
CA GLU A 2 -11.47 15.65 -6.69
C GLU A 2 -11.93 14.22 -6.31
N GLY A 3 -11.20 13.53 -5.42
CA GLY A 3 -11.62 12.20 -4.94
C GLY A 3 -13.02 12.18 -4.34
N ASN A 4 -13.32 13.15 -3.46
CA ASN A 4 -14.66 13.33 -2.89
C ASN A 4 -15.72 13.57 -3.96
N ASN A 5 -15.44 14.43 -4.95
CA ASN A 5 -16.36 14.70 -6.06
C ASN A 5 -16.60 13.46 -6.94
N ALA A 6 -15.61 12.56 -7.02
CA ALA A 6 -15.70 11.27 -7.69
C ALA A 6 -16.35 10.17 -6.83
N ASN A 7 -16.76 10.47 -5.58
CA ASN A 7 -17.22 9.50 -4.58
C ASN A 7 -16.20 8.37 -4.32
N ALA A 8 -14.92 8.72 -4.27
CA ALA A 8 -13.82 7.84 -3.91
C ALA A 8 -13.29 8.17 -2.51
N ASP A 9 -12.85 7.14 -1.78
CA ASP A 9 -12.28 7.28 -0.43
C ASP A 9 -10.89 7.93 -0.43
N ASP A 10 -10.16 7.75 -1.54
CA ASP A 10 -8.80 8.25 -1.75
C ASP A 10 -8.56 8.51 -3.25
N ALA A 11 -7.49 9.23 -3.60
CA ALA A 11 -7.09 9.56 -4.96
C ALA A 11 -5.64 9.10 -5.20
N ILE A 12 -5.42 8.33 -6.27
CA ILE A 12 -4.08 7.98 -6.75
C ILE A 12 -3.49 9.18 -7.47
N MET A 13 -2.28 9.59 -7.05
CA MET A 13 -1.50 10.64 -7.68
C MET A 13 -0.49 10.03 -8.65
N LEU A 14 -0.28 10.72 -9.77
CA LEU A 14 0.72 10.34 -10.77
C LEU A 14 1.92 11.27 -10.70
N ASP A 15 3.10 10.75 -11.05
CA ASP A 15 4.30 11.54 -11.25
C ASP A 15 4.24 12.35 -12.56
N LYS A 16 5.26 13.18 -12.79
CA LYS A 16 5.37 14.03 -13.99
C LYS A 16 5.41 13.24 -15.31
N ASP A 17 5.75 11.96 -15.27
CA ASP A 17 5.87 11.08 -16.43
C ASP A 17 4.62 10.19 -16.60
N GLY A 18 3.62 10.34 -15.72
CA GLY A 18 2.34 9.61 -15.75
C GLY A 18 2.37 8.23 -15.07
N PHE A 19 3.42 7.91 -14.31
CA PHE A 19 3.47 6.69 -13.49
C PHE A 19 2.85 6.94 -12.11
N VAL A 20 2.40 5.87 -11.48
CA VAL A 20 1.81 5.92 -10.13
C VAL A 20 2.88 6.35 -9.14
N SER A 21 2.55 7.35 -8.31
CA SER A 21 3.43 7.85 -7.26
C SER A 21 2.99 7.35 -5.86
N GLU A 22 1.86 7.86 -5.38
CA GLU A 22 1.25 7.51 -4.09
C GLU A 22 -0.23 7.91 -4.10
N THR A 23 -0.91 7.89 -2.96
CA THR A 23 -2.25 8.48 -2.82
C THR A 23 -2.20 9.82 -2.08
N ASN A 24 -3.35 10.38 -1.70
CA ASN A 24 -3.39 11.72 -1.09
C ASN A 24 -2.58 11.83 0.23
N ALA A 25 -2.41 10.73 0.96
CA ALA A 25 -1.81 10.71 2.30
C ALA A 25 -1.11 9.38 2.62
N THR A 26 -1.05 8.44 1.67
CA THR A 26 -0.51 7.09 1.91
C THR A 26 0.27 6.59 0.71
N ASN A 27 1.26 5.71 0.94
CA ASN A 27 1.93 5.02 -0.15
C ASN A 27 1.04 3.90 -0.72
N ILE A 28 1.32 3.44 -1.93
CA ILE A 28 0.53 2.39 -2.61
C ILE A 28 1.40 1.18 -2.94
N PHE A 29 0.78 0.01 -2.85
CA PHE A 29 1.33 -1.28 -3.24
C PHE A 29 0.32 -2.03 -4.10
N ILE A 30 0.83 -2.85 -5.03
CA ILE A 30 0.01 -3.80 -5.79
C ILE A 30 0.62 -5.20 -5.70
N VAL A 31 -0.21 -6.22 -5.90
CA VAL A 31 0.21 -7.57 -6.21
C VAL A 31 -0.09 -7.86 -7.67
N LYS A 32 0.90 -8.37 -8.39
CA LYS A 32 0.72 -8.87 -9.74
C LYS A 32 1.49 -10.17 -9.92
N LYS A 33 0.79 -11.24 -10.27
CA LYS A 33 1.35 -12.58 -10.48
C LYS A 33 2.21 -13.04 -9.29
N GLY A 34 1.71 -12.81 -8.07
CA GLY A 34 2.37 -13.20 -6.81
C GLY A 34 3.57 -12.33 -6.40
N ARG A 35 3.85 -11.22 -7.11
CA ARG A 35 4.91 -10.26 -6.76
C ARG A 35 4.30 -9.01 -6.13
N VAL A 36 4.91 -8.52 -5.05
CA VAL A 36 4.54 -7.25 -4.41
C VAL A 36 5.34 -6.13 -5.04
N LEU A 37 4.64 -5.10 -5.51
CA LEU A 37 5.24 -3.98 -6.20
C LEU A 37 4.85 -2.66 -5.53
N THR A 38 5.77 -1.72 -5.47
CA THR A 38 5.51 -0.35 -5.02
C THR A 38 6.33 0.65 -5.86
N PRO A 39 5.84 1.89 -6.08
CA PRO A 39 6.61 2.92 -6.76
C PRO A 39 7.93 3.21 -6.07
N HIS A 40 8.94 3.63 -6.83
CA HIS A 40 10.14 4.23 -6.24
C HIS A 40 9.76 5.49 -5.46
N ALA A 41 10.46 5.73 -4.35
CA ALA A 41 10.29 6.94 -3.54
C ALA A 41 10.89 8.21 -4.18
N ASP A 42 10.84 8.32 -5.52
CA ASP A 42 11.33 9.48 -6.28
C ASP A 42 10.31 10.63 -6.28
N TYR A 43 9.02 10.29 -6.30
CA TYR A 43 7.90 11.24 -6.41
C TYR A 43 6.86 11.06 -5.30
N CYS A 44 7.12 10.22 -4.31
CA CYS A 44 6.26 10.00 -3.15
C CYS A 44 7.04 10.11 -1.83
N LEU A 45 6.31 10.27 -0.72
CA LEU A 45 6.92 10.29 0.60
C LEU A 45 7.60 8.93 0.90
N PRO A 46 8.88 8.89 1.34
CA PRO A 46 9.50 7.66 1.82
C PRO A 46 8.93 7.28 3.21
N GLY A 47 7.70 6.76 3.22
CA GLY A 47 6.94 6.51 4.44
C GLY A 47 7.55 5.43 5.33
N ILE A 48 7.49 5.65 6.66
CA ILE A 48 8.00 4.67 7.65
C ILE A 48 7.18 3.37 7.59
N THR A 49 5.85 3.47 7.54
CA THR A 49 4.97 2.28 7.40
C THR A 49 5.28 1.51 6.11
N ARG A 50 5.54 2.22 5.00
CA ARG A 50 5.97 1.61 3.73
C ARG A 50 7.27 0.83 3.90
N ALA A 51 8.30 1.43 4.50
CA ALA A 51 9.58 0.76 4.75
C ALA A 51 9.40 -0.50 5.61
N THR A 52 8.65 -0.39 6.71
CA THR A 52 8.31 -1.54 7.57
C THR A 52 7.58 -2.65 6.80
N VAL A 53 6.63 -2.30 5.93
CA VAL A 53 5.91 -3.28 5.10
C VAL A 53 6.84 -3.93 4.08
N MET A 54 7.76 -3.18 3.46
CA MET A 54 8.76 -3.74 2.54
C MET A 54 9.63 -4.79 3.25
N ASP A 55 10.09 -4.50 4.47
CA ASP A 55 10.85 -5.46 5.27
C ASP A 55 10.03 -6.73 5.60
N LEU A 56 8.75 -6.56 5.93
CA LEU A 56 7.84 -7.68 6.19
C LEU A 56 7.58 -8.52 4.93
N VAL A 57 7.45 -7.90 3.76
CA VAL A 57 7.29 -8.61 2.48
C VAL A 57 8.48 -9.54 2.23
N VAL A 58 9.71 -9.03 2.40
CA VAL A 58 10.93 -9.83 2.23
C VAL A 58 11.02 -10.92 3.31
N LYS A 59 10.70 -10.60 4.56
CA LYS A 59 10.72 -11.56 5.69
C LYS A 59 9.74 -12.72 5.50
N GLU A 60 8.55 -12.45 4.96
CA GLU A 60 7.55 -13.47 4.61
C GLU A 60 7.83 -14.16 3.26
N GLN A 61 9.03 -13.95 2.70
CA GLN A 61 9.54 -14.61 1.48
C GLN A 61 8.74 -14.29 0.21
N PHE A 62 8.04 -13.16 0.19
CA PHE A 62 7.45 -12.64 -1.04
C PHE A 62 8.49 -11.89 -1.88
N ILE A 63 8.28 -11.87 -3.19
CA ILE A 63 9.11 -11.07 -4.10
C ILE A 63 8.66 -9.62 -3.98
N LEU A 64 9.58 -8.75 -3.57
CA LEU A 64 9.40 -7.31 -3.54
C LEU A 64 10.12 -6.66 -4.74
N GLU A 65 9.39 -5.83 -5.47
CA GLU A 65 9.95 -4.99 -6.53
C GLU A 65 9.57 -3.54 -6.32
N GLU A 66 10.58 -2.70 -6.09
CA GLU A 66 10.42 -1.26 -6.17
C GLU A 66 10.70 -0.82 -7.61
N ARG A 67 9.70 -0.27 -8.31
CA ARG A 67 9.83 0.20 -9.69
C ARG A 67 8.72 1.15 -10.09
N ARG A 68 8.86 1.79 -11.25
CA ARG A 68 7.73 2.51 -11.89
C ARG A 68 6.57 1.55 -12.17
N ILE A 69 5.36 1.99 -11.83
CA ILE A 69 4.11 1.25 -12.02
C ILE A 69 3.18 2.12 -12.86
N SER A 70 2.66 1.56 -13.95
CA SER A 70 1.65 2.26 -14.75
C SER A 70 0.27 2.15 -14.11
N LEU A 71 -0.62 3.12 -14.38
CA LEU A 71 -2.01 3.06 -13.92
C LEU A 71 -2.72 1.79 -14.45
N SER A 72 -2.37 1.34 -15.66
CA SER A 72 -2.90 0.10 -16.25
C SER A 72 -2.52 -1.17 -15.49
N GLU A 73 -1.34 -1.18 -14.85
CA GLU A 73 -0.94 -2.29 -13.99
C GLU A 73 -1.75 -2.30 -12.70
N VAL A 74 -2.04 -1.12 -12.12
CA VAL A 74 -2.93 -1.01 -10.95
C VAL A 74 -4.33 -1.52 -11.30
N HIS A 75 -4.90 -1.09 -12.43
CA HIS A 75 -6.24 -1.52 -12.85
C HIS A 75 -6.36 -3.03 -13.09
N THR A 76 -5.25 -3.71 -13.37
CA THR A 76 -5.22 -5.15 -13.63
C THR A 76 -4.56 -5.94 -12.52
N ALA A 77 -4.23 -5.31 -11.38
CA ALA A 77 -3.59 -5.97 -10.25
C ALA A 77 -4.49 -7.05 -9.64
N ASP A 78 -3.85 -8.05 -9.04
CA ASP A 78 -4.54 -9.12 -8.32
C ASP A 78 -5.01 -8.61 -6.93
N GLU A 79 -4.18 -7.78 -6.29
CA GLU A 79 -4.47 -7.10 -5.01
C GLU A 79 -3.90 -5.67 -5.07
N VAL A 80 -4.52 -4.72 -4.37
CA VAL A 80 -4.00 -3.36 -4.17
C VAL A 80 -4.22 -3.00 -2.70
N TRP A 81 -3.26 -2.33 -2.08
CA TRP A 81 -3.44 -1.71 -0.77
C TRP A 81 -2.64 -0.43 -0.66
N THR A 82 -3.01 0.39 0.30
CA THR A 82 -2.25 1.58 0.70
C THR A 82 -1.64 1.40 2.08
N THR A 83 -0.59 2.19 2.37
CA THR A 83 0.09 2.16 3.66
C THR A 83 0.30 3.53 4.26
N GLY A 84 -0.04 3.68 5.53
CA GLY A 84 0.22 4.88 6.32
C GLY A 84 -0.01 4.64 7.81
N THR A 85 0.48 5.53 8.67
CA THR A 85 0.46 5.31 10.13
C THR A 85 -0.94 5.06 10.67
N MET A 86 -1.95 5.82 10.23
CA MET A 86 -3.34 5.66 10.71
C MET A 86 -4.07 4.48 10.06
N GLY A 87 -3.84 4.23 8.76
CA GLY A 87 -4.54 3.21 7.99
C GLY A 87 -3.83 1.85 7.94
N GLU A 88 -2.64 1.75 8.54
CA GLU A 88 -1.73 0.61 8.50
C GLU A 88 -1.54 0.06 7.08
N LEU A 89 -2.17 -1.06 6.75
CA LEU A 89 -2.32 -1.58 5.39
C LEU A 89 -3.82 -1.60 5.04
N SER A 90 -4.28 -0.61 4.29
CA SER A 90 -5.69 -0.46 3.92
C SER A 90 -5.96 -1.07 2.53
N PRO A 91 -6.82 -2.09 2.41
CA PRO A 91 -7.05 -2.77 1.14
C PRO A 91 -7.87 -1.92 0.17
N VAL A 92 -7.51 -1.95 -1.11
CA VAL A 92 -8.20 -1.25 -2.19
C VAL A 92 -8.80 -2.27 -3.15
N VAL A 93 -10.14 -2.37 -3.15
CA VAL A 93 -10.87 -3.35 -3.96
C VAL A 93 -11.44 -2.77 -5.25
N LYS A 94 -11.36 -1.45 -5.43
CA LYS A 94 -11.89 -0.74 -6.59
C LYS A 94 -11.04 0.50 -6.90
N VAL A 95 -10.68 0.69 -8.17
CA VAL A 95 -9.95 1.86 -8.67
C VAL A 95 -10.62 2.34 -9.95
N ASP A 96 -10.93 3.62 -10.07
CA ASP A 96 -11.56 4.23 -11.26
C ASP A 96 -12.77 3.45 -11.80
N GLY A 97 -13.65 3.00 -10.90
CA GLY A 97 -14.83 2.22 -11.27
C GLY A 97 -14.57 0.72 -11.49
N ARG A 98 -13.31 0.28 -11.59
CA ARG A 98 -12.92 -1.10 -11.88
C ARG A 98 -12.65 -1.89 -10.61
N THR A 99 -13.22 -3.09 -10.54
CA THR A 99 -12.93 -4.03 -9.46
C THR A 99 -11.51 -4.59 -9.60
N ILE A 100 -10.73 -4.51 -8.52
CA ILE A 100 -9.41 -5.13 -8.43
C ILE A 100 -9.57 -6.62 -8.09
N GLY A 101 -8.88 -7.49 -8.83
CA GLY A 101 -8.97 -8.93 -8.68
C GLY A 101 -10.43 -9.42 -8.68
N ASN A 102 -10.86 -9.96 -7.54
CA ASN A 102 -12.24 -10.45 -7.32
C ASN A 102 -13.09 -9.54 -6.42
N GLY A 103 -12.63 -8.31 -6.15
CA GLY A 103 -13.32 -7.33 -5.30
C GLY A 103 -13.27 -7.66 -3.81
N LYS A 104 -12.43 -8.60 -3.39
CA LYS A 104 -12.21 -8.97 -1.98
C LYS A 104 -10.74 -8.76 -1.63
N VAL A 105 -10.47 -8.57 -0.34
CA VAL A 105 -9.10 -8.53 0.16
C VAL A 105 -8.43 -9.87 -0.11
N GLY A 106 -7.30 -9.83 -0.80
CA GLY A 106 -6.57 -11.02 -1.22
C GLY A 106 -5.68 -11.62 -0.13
N PRO A 107 -5.10 -12.81 -0.39
CA PRO A 107 -4.32 -13.55 0.60
C PRO A 107 -3.01 -12.84 1.00
N ILE A 108 -2.31 -12.17 0.08
CA ILE A 108 -1.04 -11.51 0.40
C ILE A 108 -1.29 -10.30 1.30
N THR A 109 -2.28 -9.46 0.96
CA THR A 109 -2.67 -8.32 1.81
C THR A 109 -3.08 -8.78 3.20
N ARG A 110 -3.92 -9.82 3.33
CA ARG A 110 -4.34 -10.34 4.65
C ARG A 110 -3.17 -10.86 5.48
N LYS A 111 -2.25 -11.59 4.83
CA LYS A 111 -1.06 -12.11 5.49
C LYS A 111 -0.19 -10.96 6.01
N LEU A 112 0.04 -9.94 5.20
CA LEU A 112 0.82 -8.75 5.57
C LEU A 112 0.15 -7.93 6.68
N GLN A 113 -1.18 -7.76 6.63
CA GLN A 113 -1.94 -7.13 7.72
C GLN A 113 -1.75 -7.86 9.05
N ALA A 114 -1.84 -9.20 9.04
CA ALA A 114 -1.70 -10.00 10.25
C ALA A 114 -0.29 -9.88 10.87
N VAL A 115 0.77 -9.92 10.04
CA VAL A 115 2.15 -9.81 10.55
C VAL A 115 2.50 -8.38 10.95
N TYR A 116 1.97 -7.36 10.27
CA TYR A 116 2.14 -5.96 10.66
C TYR A 116 1.49 -5.68 12.01
N LYS A 117 0.25 -6.13 12.21
CA LYS A 117 -0.45 -6.01 13.49
C LYS A 117 0.34 -6.66 14.64
N LYS A 118 0.87 -7.87 14.41
CA LYS A 118 1.72 -8.53 15.40
C LYS A 118 2.98 -7.70 15.73
N LEU A 119 3.61 -7.13 14.71
CA LEU A 119 4.79 -6.29 14.90
C LEU A 119 4.48 -5.05 15.76
N THR A 120 3.35 -4.37 15.53
CA THR A 120 2.98 -3.17 16.30
C THR A 120 2.57 -3.47 17.74
N GLU A 121 2.11 -4.70 18.02
CA GLU A 121 1.85 -5.18 19.39
C GLU A 121 3.13 -5.53 20.15
N GLU A 122 4.19 -5.96 19.45
CA GLU A 122 5.44 -6.47 20.05
C GLU A 122 6.59 -5.45 20.05
N SER A 123 6.47 -4.36 19.28
CA SER A 123 7.55 -3.39 19.05
C SER A 123 7.10 -1.97 19.39
N GLY A 124 8.00 -1.22 20.02
CA GLY A 124 7.78 0.17 20.37
C GLY A 124 8.67 0.57 21.54
N VAL A 125 8.97 1.86 21.66
CA VAL A 125 9.65 2.38 22.86
C VAL A 125 8.61 2.38 23.99
N PRO A 126 8.88 1.70 25.13
CA PRO A 126 7.97 1.72 26.26
C PRO A 126 7.70 3.16 26.70
N ILE A 127 6.42 3.49 26.91
CA ILE A 127 6.04 4.80 27.46
C ILE A 127 6.51 4.81 28.92
N GLN A 128 7.44 5.73 29.24
CA GLN A 128 7.85 5.93 30.63
C GLN A 128 6.66 6.48 31.42
N ASN A 129 6.27 5.77 32.47
CA ASN A 129 5.30 6.29 33.42
C ASN A 129 5.98 7.37 34.27
N TYR A 130 5.60 8.63 34.05
CA TYR A 130 5.99 9.76 34.91
C TYR A 130 5.02 9.91 36.09
N LEU A 131 4.84 8.83 36.86
CA LEU A 131 4.15 8.88 38.16
C LEU A 131 5.12 9.17 39.29
#